data_AF-A0A016WA26-F1
#
_entry.id   AF-A0A016WA26-F1
#
_cell.length_a   1.000
_cell.length_b   1.000
_cell.length_c   1.000
_cell.angle_alpha   90.00
_cell.angle_beta   90.00
_cell.angle_gamma   90.00
#
_symmetry.space_group_name_H-M   'P 1'
#
loop_
_entity.id
_entity.type
_entity.pdbx_description
1 polymer ?
#
loop_
_entity_poly.entity_id
_entity_poly.type
_entity_poly.pdbx_seq_one_letter_code
_entity_poly.pdbx_strand_id
1 'polypeptide(L)'
;MTTECKSLRQMESDGFQVVTEVVTHKLNHIPIFKGDFGSLPPKVQRFVAEKAELMNPAGIFICDGSEKEYQDIIDKLVERGVLTPLKAYENK
;
A
#
# COMPACT_ATOMS: atom_id res chain seq x y z
N MET A 1 -7.06 1.89 -46.94
CA MET A 1 -7.25 2.27 -45.53
C MET A 1 -6.11 1.63 -44.75
N THR A 2 -5.12 2.42 -44.36
CA THR A 2 -3.94 1.93 -43.63
C THR A 2 -4.32 1.66 -42.18
N THR A 3 -4.27 0.40 -41.78
CA THR A 3 -4.53 -0.03 -40.40
C THR A 3 -3.37 0.41 -39.53
N GLU A 4 -3.52 1.51 -38.80
CA GLU A 4 -2.51 1.90 -37.80
C GLU A 4 -2.37 0.80 -36.74
N CYS A 5 -1.13 0.35 -36.52
CA CYS A 5 -0.80 -0.69 -35.57
C CYS A 5 -0.94 -0.15 -34.14
N LYS A 6 -2.10 -0.37 -33.52
CA LYS A 6 -2.41 0.10 -32.15
C LYS A 6 -1.44 -0.43 -31.08
N SER A 7 -0.73 -1.53 -31.36
CA SER A 7 0.20 -2.19 -30.43
C SER A 7 1.42 -1.35 -30.04
N LEU A 8 1.78 -0.33 -30.82
CA LEU A 8 2.97 0.51 -30.58
C LEU A 8 2.63 1.86 -29.92
N ARG A 9 1.37 2.09 -29.54
CA ARG A 9 0.98 3.32 -28.85
C ARG A 9 1.48 3.25 -27.40
N GLN A 10 2.33 4.21 -27.04
CA GLN A 10 2.86 4.34 -25.69
C GLN A 10 1.71 4.64 -24.72
N MET A 11 1.65 3.90 -23.61
CA MET A 11 0.65 4.14 -22.57
C MET A 11 0.87 5.53 -21.97
N GLU A 12 -0.21 6.23 -21.63
CA GLU A 12 -0.12 7.48 -20.87
C GLU A 12 0.57 7.20 -19.53
N SER A 13 1.27 8.18 -18.97
CA SER A 13 2.03 8.04 -17.71
C SER A 13 1.19 7.50 -16.55
N ASP A 14 -0.11 7.75 -16.62
CA ASP A 14 -1.11 7.41 -15.60
C ASP A 14 -1.93 6.17 -16.02
N GLY A 15 -1.66 5.62 -17.21
CA GLY A 15 -2.36 4.50 -17.81
C GLY A 15 -1.93 3.13 -17.29
N PHE A 16 -0.94 3.07 -16.40
CA PHE A 16 -0.52 1.85 -15.72
C PHE A 16 -0.19 2.14 -14.25
N GLN A 17 -0.55 1.20 -13.39
CA GLN A 17 -0.13 1.19 -11.99
C GLN A 17 0.75 -0.03 -11.76
N VAL A 18 1.96 0.18 -11.24
CA VAL A 18 2.81 -0.92 -10.78
C VAL A 18 2.21 -1.40 -9.47
N VAL A 19 1.45 -2.49 -9.51
CA VAL A 19 0.89 -3.11 -8.32
C VAL A 19 1.84 -4.22 -7.87
N THR A 20 2.55 -3.99 -6.76
CA THR A 20 3.15 -5.10 -6.02
C THR A 20 1.99 -5.78 -5.28
N GLU A 21 1.70 -7.04 -5.57
CA GLU A 21 0.62 -7.79 -4.89
C GLU A 21 1.20 -9.01 -4.17
N VAL A 22 0.51 -9.43 -3.10
CA VAL A 22 0.79 -10.72 -2.48
C VAL A 22 -0.22 -11.74 -2.99
N VAL A 23 0.26 -12.75 -3.72
CA VAL A 23 -0.55 -13.88 -4.20
C VAL A 23 -0.25 -15.08 -3.31
N THR A 24 -1.28 -15.62 -2.66
CA THR A 24 -1.18 -16.85 -1.85
C THR A 24 -2.07 -17.94 -2.44
N HIS A 25 -1.79 -19.21 -2.12
CA HIS A 25 -2.51 -20.33 -2.71
C HIS A 25 -3.99 -20.46 -2.30
N LYS A 26 -4.43 -19.78 -1.23
CA LYS A 26 -5.80 -19.93 -0.68
C LYS A 26 -6.66 -18.66 -0.74
N LEU A 27 -6.10 -17.48 -0.99
CA LEU A 27 -6.85 -16.21 -1.01
C LEU A 27 -6.45 -15.33 -2.20
N ASN A 28 -7.46 -14.58 -2.65
CA ASN A 28 -7.39 -13.55 -3.70
C ASN A 28 -6.27 -12.54 -3.47
N HIS A 29 -5.88 -11.88 -4.55
CA HIS A 29 -4.93 -10.77 -4.61
C HIS A 29 -5.13 -9.76 -3.47
N ILE A 30 -4.17 -9.69 -2.55
CA ILE A 30 -4.15 -8.67 -1.49
C ILE A 30 -3.32 -7.49 -2.00
N PRO A 31 -3.91 -6.30 -2.18
CA PRO A 31 -3.20 -5.15 -2.72
C PRO A 31 -2.22 -4.59 -1.69
N ILE A 32 -1.04 -4.15 -2.15
CA ILE A 32 -0.14 -3.31 -1.36
C ILE A 32 -0.52 -1.84 -1.60
N PHE A 33 -1.01 -1.16 -0.55
CA PHE A 33 -1.40 0.26 -0.62
C PHE A 33 -0.23 1.22 -0.50
N LYS A 34 0.84 0.82 0.22
CA LYS A 34 2.07 1.60 0.34
C LYS A 34 3.27 0.67 0.50
N GLY A 35 4.36 1.08 -0.14
CA GLY A 35 5.66 0.43 -0.08
C GLY A 35 5.80 -0.66 -1.11
N ASP A 36 6.95 -1.32 -1.10
CA ASP A 36 7.27 -2.40 -2.03
C ASP A 36 7.44 -3.72 -1.26
N PHE A 37 6.57 -4.68 -1.53
CA PHE A 37 6.68 -6.01 -0.93
C PHE A 37 7.93 -6.76 -1.42
N GLY A 38 8.34 -6.53 -2.68
CA GLY A 38 9.51 -7.15 -3.28
C GLY A 38 10.82 -6.72 -2.62
N SER A 39 10.88 -5.50 -2.08
CA SER A 39 12.05 -4.99 -1.36
C SER A 39 12.25 -5.59 0.03
N LEU A 40 11.24 -6.29 0.57
CA LEU A 40 11.35 -6.92 1.90
C LEU A 40 12.27 -8.15 1.87
N PRO A 41 13.03 -8.45 2.94
CA PRO A 41 13.81 -9.67 3.01
C PRO A 41 12.93 -10.93 2.91
N PRO A 42 13.41 -12.05 2.33
CA PRO A 42 12.58 -13.25 2.09
C PRO A 42 11.87 -13.81 3.33
N LYS A 43 12.52 -13.76 4.50
CA LYS A 43 11.91 -14.17 5.77
C LYS A 43 10.73 -13.27 6.17
N VAL A 44 10.84 -11.98 5.90
CA VAL A 44 9.79 -10.98 6.19
C VAL A 44 8.64 -11.13 5.21
N GLN A 45 8.93 -11.30 3.91
CA GLN A 45 7.90 -11.58 2.90
C GLN A 45 7.06 -12.79 3.30
N ARG A 46 7.70 -13.90 3.66
CA ARG A 46 7.02 -15.11 4.12
C ARG A 46 6.15 -14.85 5.35
N PHE A 47 6.69 -14.17 6.36
CA PHE A 47 5.93 -13.83 7.55
C PHE A 47 4.69 -12.99 7.23
N VAL A 48 4.84 -11.93 6.44
CA VAL A 48 3.72 -11.04 6.06
C VAL A 48 2.69 -11.79 5.23
N ALA A 49 3.12 -12.61 4.26
CA ALA A 49 2.22 -13.42 3.44
C ALA A 49 1.41 -14.43 4.28
N GLU A 50 2.06 -15.15 5.21
CA GLU A 50 1.38 -16.09 6.12
C GLU A 50 0.34 -15.38 7.00
N LYS A 51 0.63 -14.16 7.47
CA LYS A 51 -0.32 -13.37 8.28
C LYS A 51 -1.44 -12.77 7.43
N ALA A 52 -1.13 -12.30 6.23
CA ALA A 52 -2.11 -11.76 5.31
C ALA A 52 -3.11 -12.85 4.87
N GLU A 53 -2.63 -14.06 4.62
CA GLU A 53 -3.48 -15.23 4.33
C GLU A 53 -4.39 -15.58 5.52
N LEU A 54 -3.89 -15.51 6.75
CA LEU A 54 -4.69 -15.80 7.95
C LEU A 54 -5.76 -14.75 8.24
N MET A 55 -5.43 -13.47 8.07
CA MET A 55 -6.28 -12.35 8.51
C MET A 55 -7.18 -11.79 7.41
N ASN A 56 -6.88 -12.10 6.14
CA ASN A 56 -7.57 -11.59 4.96
C ASN A 56 -7.82 -10.06 5.00
N PRO A 57 -6.78 -9.23 5.14
CA PRO A 57 -6.93 -7.78 5.21
C PRO A 57 -7.38 -7.19 3.86
N ALA A 58 -8.02 -6.01 3.90
CA ALA A 58 -8.39 -5.28 2.68
C ALA A 58 -7.18 -4.80 1.84
N GLY A 59 -6.03 -4.66 2.48
CA GLY A 59 -4.76 -4.32 1.84
C GLY A 59 -3.64 -4.20 2.85
N ILE A 60 -2.40 -4.17 2.36
CA ILE A 60 -1.19 -4.12 3.18
C ILE A 60 -0.55 -2.75 3.03
N PHE A 61 -0.11 -2.16 4.14
CA PHE A 61 0.60 -0.89 4.18
C PHE A 61 1.97 -1.13 4.83
N ILE A 62 3.04 -1.02 4.05
CA ILE A 62 4.42 -1.20 4.53
C ILE A 62 4.92 0.17 4.99
N CYS A 63 5.16 0.28 6.30
CA CYS A 63 5.60 1.53 6.91
C CYS A 63 7.07 1.84 6.60
N ASP A 64 7.37 3.10 6.27
CA ASP A 64 8.75 3.59 6.07
C ASP A 64 9.33 4.27 7.32
N GLY A 65 8.50 4.62 8.30
CA GLY A 65 8.92 5.27 9.54
C GLY A 65 9.28 6.76 9.40
N SER A 66 8.91 7.39 8.27
CA SER A 66 9.15 8.81 8.06
C SER A 66 8.22 9.70 8.90
N GLU A 67 8.66 10.92 9.21
CA GLU A 67 7.83 11.89 9.93
C GLU A 67 6.57 12.27 9.16
N LYS A 68 6.67 12.31 7.82
CA LYS A 68 5.50 12.51 6.95
C LYS A 68 4.48 11.39 7.10
N GLU A 69 4.92 10.12 7.09
CA GLU A 69 4.04 8.98 7.30
C GLU A 69 3.34 9.05 8.67
N TYR A 70 4.10 9.40 9.71
CA TYR A 70 3.57 9.60 11.04
C TYR A 70 2.46 10.66 11.04
N GLN A 71 2.74 11.84 10.47
CA GLN A 71 1.76 12.93 10.43
C GLN A 71 0.52 12.56 9.61
N ASP A 72 0.70 11.95 8.44
CA ASP A 72 -0.40 11.50 7.58
C ASP A 72 -1.33 10.50 8.30
N ILE A 73 -0.78 9.64 9.16
CA ILE A 73 -1.56 8.67 9.96
C ILE A 73 -2.30 9.39 11.10
N ILE A 74 -1.61 10.27 11.84
CA ILE A 74 -2.22 11.04 12.93
C ILE A 74 -3.39 11.88 12.42
N ASP A 75 -3.19 12.62 11.33
CA ASP A 75 -4.22 13.49 10.75
C ASP A 75 -5.46 12.68 10.35
N LYS A 76 -5.27 11.54 9.68
CA LYS A 76 -6.37 10.63 9.33
C LYS A 76 -7.11 10.09 10.55
N LEU A 77 -6.39 9.78 11.64
CA LEU A 77 -7.02 9.27 12.86
C LEU A 77 -7.76 10.36 13.63
N VAL A 78 -7.26 11.59 13.63
CA VAL A 78 -7.95 12.77 14.19
C VAL A 78 -9.20 13.09 13.37
N GLU A 79 -9.10 13.13 12.04
CA GLU A 79 -10.23 13.38 11.13
C GLU A 79 -11.35 12.34 11.32
N ARG A 80 -10.98 11.08 11.55
CA ARG A 80 -11.93 9.98 11.83
C ARG A 80 -12.47 9.98 13.27
N GLY A 81 -12.01 10.90 14.13
CA GLY A 81 -12.42 10.97 15.54
C GLY A 81 -11.89 9.83 16.41
N VAL A 82 -10.88 9.08 15.94
CA VAL A 82 -10.22 8.02 16.72
C VAL A 82 -9.24 8.65 17.71
N LEU A 83 -8.54 9.72 17.30
CA LEU A 83 -7.65 10.50 18.14
C LEU A 83 -8.22 11.90 18.40
N THR A 84 -7.88 12.48 19.55
CA THR A 84 -8.21 13.86 19.90
C THR A 84 -6.93 14.59 20.32
N PRO A 85 -6.57 15.71 19.67
CA PRO A 85 -5.35 16.46 20.02
C PRO A 85 -5.42 17.04 21.44
N LEU A 86 -4.37 16.82 22.22
CA LEU A 86 -4.18 17.42 23.54
C LEU A 86 -3.51 18.79 23.40
N LYS A 87 -4.32 19.79 23.08
CA LYS A 87 -3.89 21.20 22.82
C LYS A 87 -3.05 21.85 23.92
N ALA A 88 -3.02 21.27 25.13
CA ALA A 88 -2.17 21.72 26.22
C ALA A 88 -0.67 21.41 25.99
N TYR A 89 -0.34 20.51 25.07
CA TYR A 89 1.02 20.05 24.81
C TYR A 89 1.29 19.96 23.31
N GLU A 90 2.52 20.28 22.91
CA GLU A 90 2.95 20.15 21.52
C GLU A 90 3.06 18.66 21.14
N ASN A 91 2.45 18.27 20.01
CA ASN A 91 2.43 16.91 19.46
C ASN A 91 1.90 15.84 20.42
N LYS A 92 0.84 16.15 21.18
CA LYS A 92 0.15 15.17 22.04
C LYS A 92 -1.35 15.16 21.83
#